data_AF-A0AAW1KF84-F1
#
_entry.id   AF-A0AAW1KF84-F1
#
_cell.length_a   1.000
_cell.length_b   1.000
_cell.length_c   1.000
_cell.angle_alpha   90.00
_cell.angle_beta   90.00
_cell.angle_gamma   90.00
#
_symmetry.space_group_name_H-M   'P 1'
#
loop_
_entity.id
_entity.type
_entity.pdbx_description
1 polymer ?
#
loop_
_entity_poly.entity_id
_entity_poly.type
_entity_poly.pdbx_seq_one_letter_code
_entity_poly.pdbx_strand_id
1 'polypeptide(L)'
;MRKQIIRHFNLMESVTEQNRYLCGLNVQRKLNLQSQELGPEYKCRKKCFERVSEKMRKQIIRHFNLMESVTEQNRYLCGLISVLPIQHRRPRNVEAEANLREVSYSYRVRCAGDGVATEEIVCGNAFLSFHRIQRKKIEYLVSSLKTTGNAPKDKSRSTKCTYQKS
;
A
#
# COMPACT_ATOMS: atom_id res chain seq x y z
N MET A 1 6.93 33.83 -44.19
CA MET A 1 6.60 33.84 -42.75
C MET A 1 5.25 33.13 -42.45
N ARG A 2 5.06 31.85 -42.83
CA ARG A 2 3.79 31.10 -42.57
C ARG A 2 3.98 29.69 -41.98
N LYS A 3 5.21 29.18 -41.88
CA LYS A 3 5.48 27.80 -41.40
C LYS A 3 5.63 27.67 -39.88
N GLN A 4 5.70 28.79 -39.14
CA GLN A 4 5.94 28.80 -37.69
C GLN A 4 4.65 28.70 -36.86
N ILE A 5 3.52 29.18 -37.40
CA ILE A 5 2.23 29.22 -36.69
C ILE A 5 1.57 27.83 -36.62
N ILE A 6 1.69 27.01 -37.68
CA ILE A 6 1.05 25.68 -37.76
C ILE A 6 1.63 24.70 -36.72
N ARG A 7 2.94 24.79 -36.42
CA ARG A 7 3.57 23.91 -35.42
C ARG A 7 3.11 24.20 -33.99
N HIS A 8 2.74 25.44 -33.69
CA HIS A 8 2.27 25.83 -32.36
C HIS A 8 0.83 25.37 -32.10
N PHE A 9 -0.01 25.34 -33.16
CA PHE A 9 -1.39 24.85 -33.08
C PHE A 9 -1.46 23.34 -32.82
N ASN A 10 -0.67 22.55 -33.57
CA ASN A 10 -0.63 21.09 -33.40
C ASN A 10 -0.07 20.63 -32.03
N LEU A 11 0.75 21.45 -31.38
CA LEU A 11 1.29 21.13 -30.05
C LEU A 11 0.23 21.32 -28.95
N MET A 12 -0.64 22.34 -29.06
CA MET A 12 -1.70 22.59 -28.07
C MET A 12 -2.79 21.51 -28.08
N GLU A 13 -3.16 20.96 -29.24
CA GLU A 13 -4.15 19.86 -29.30
C GLU A 13 -3.64 18.60 -28.57
N SER A 14 -2.37 18.24 -28.73
CA SER A 14 -1.78 17.06 -28.08
C SER A 14 -1.71 17.14 -26.55
N VAL A 15 -1.48 18.34 -25.99
CA VAL A 15 -1.47 18.56 -24.53
C VAL A 15 -2.89 18.48 -23.95
N THR A 16 -3.89 18.96 -24.68
CA THR A 16 -5.30 18.86 -24.25
C THR A 16 -5.85 17.44 -24.30
N GLU A 17 -5.33 16.59 -25.20
CA GLU A 17 -5.69 15.18 -25.30
C GLU A 17 -5.02 14.35 -24.19
N GLN A 18 -3.73 14.57 -23.93
CA GLN A 18 -3.03 13.93 -22.82
C GLN A 18 -3.65 14.29 -21.46
N ASN A 19 -4.05 15.56 -21.26
CA ASN A 19 -4.75 16.00 -20.05
C ASN A 19 -6.15 15.39 -19.92
N ARG A 20 -6.88 15.17 -21.03
CA ARG A 20 -8.17 14.45 -21.04
C ARG A 20 -8.02 12.98 -20.62
N TYR A 21 -6.98 12.28 -21.09
CA TYR A 21 -6.67 10.91 -20.67
C TYR A 21 -6.30 10.82 -19.19
N LEU A 22 -5.49 11.76 -18.69
CA LEU A 22 -5.14 11.84 -17.26
C LEU A 22 -6.36 12.14 -16.38
N CYS A 23 -7.30 12.97 -16.85
CA CYS A 23 -8.58 13.21 -16.18
C CYS A 23 -9.47 11.95 -16.18
N GLY A 24 -9.62 11.27 -17.32
CA GLY A 24 -10.40 10.03 -17.46
C GLY A 24 -9.88 8.88 -16.59
N LEU A 25 -8.56 8.70 -16.49
CA LEU A 25 -7.93 7.70 -15.62
C LEU A 25 -8.15 7.97 -14.12
N ASN A 26 -8.33 9.23 -13.72
CA ASN A 26 -8.64 9.59 -12.33
C ASN A 26 -10.12 9.37 -12.00
N VAL A 27 -11.02 9.62 -12.97
CA VAL A 27 -12.47 9.35 -12.83
C VAL A 27 -12.75 7.85 -12.78
N GLN A 28 -12.15 7.04 -13.67
CA GLN A 28 -12.35 5.60 -13.67
C GLN A 28 -11.84 4.94 -12.38
N ARG A 29 -10.70 5.42 -11.84
CA ARG A 29 -10.19 4.96 -10.54
C ARG A 29 -11.13 5.33 -9.38
N LYS A 30 -11.75 6.51 -9.41
CA LYS A 30 -12.77 6.92 -8.43
C LYS A 30 -14.05 6.09 -8.53
N LEU A 31 -14.54 5.83 -9.76
CA LEU A 31 -15.72 5.00 -9.98
C LEU A 31 -15.49 3.53 -9.58
N ASN A 32 -14.32 2.98 -9.90
CA ASN A 32 -13.94 1.62 -9.48
C ASN A 32 -13.76 1.46 -7.95
N LEU A 33 -13.51 2.55 -7.22
CA LEU A 33 -13.50 2.56 -5.75
C LEU A 33 -14.93 2.56 -5.16
N GLN A 34 -15.93 3.01 -5.93
CA GLN A 34 -17.33 3.07 -5.51
C GLN A 34 -18.10 1.79 -5.85
N SER A 35 -17.72 1.07 -6.91
CA SER A 35 -18.40 -0.15 -7.40
C SER A 35 -17.83 -1.47 -6.87
N GLN A 36 -16.98 -1.45 -5.83
CA GLN A 36 -16.56 -2.69 -5.18
C GLN A 36 -17.73 -3.29 -4.39
N GLU A 37 -18.45 -4.22 -5.02
CA GLU A 37 -19.34 -5.14 -4.33
C GLU A 37 -18.52 -5.89 -3.26
N LEU A 38 -19.00 -5.85 -2.02
CA LEU A 38 -18.38 -6.57 -0.92
C LEU A 38 -18.47 -8.06 -1.25
N GLY A 39 -17.35 -8.65 -1.66
CA GLY A 39 -17.25 -10.09 -1.89
C GLY A 39 -17.69 -10.90 -0.66
N PRO A 40 -17.86 -12.22 -0.81
CA PRO A 40 -18.42 -13.09 0.23
C PRO A 40 -17.74 -12.86 1.58
N GLU A 41 -18.56 -12.83 2.62
CA GLU A 41 -18.20 -12.44 3.98
C GLU A 41 -16.91 -13.16 4.42
N TYR A 42 -15.81 -12.40 4.50
CA TYR A 42 -14.51 -12.96 4.88
C TYR A 42 -14.61 -13.45 6.33
N LYS A 43 -14.67 -14.78 6.52
CA LYS A 43 -14.69 -15.44 7.83
C LYS A 43 -13.35 -15.26 8.56
N CYS A 44 -13.16 -14.06 9.11
CA CYS A 44 -12.00 -13.71 9.89
C CYS A 44 -12.05 -14.43 11.24
N ARG A 45 -11.17 -15.42 11.47
CA ARG A 45 -11.07 -16.11 12.78
C ARG A 45 -10.86 -15.16 13.97
N LYS A 46 -10.19 -14.03 13.73
CA LYS A 46 -9.90 -13.00 14.74
C LYS A 46 -11.01 -11.94 14.89
N LYS A 47 -12.08 -12.03 14.09
CA LYS A 47 -13.21 -11.08 14.08
C LYS A 47 -12.76 -9.61 14.01
N CYS A 48 -11.73 -9.32 13.20
CA CYS A 48 -11.08 -8.01 13.19
C CYS A 48 -12.03 -6.84 12.87
N PHE A 49 -13.05 -7.08 12.03
CA PHE A 49 -14.03 -6.06 11.64
C PHE A 49 -15.06 -5.75 12.73
N GLU A 50 -15.28 -6.67 13.66
CA GLU A 50 -16.11 -6.45 14.85
C GLU A 50 -15.31 -5.71 15.94
N ARG A 51 -14.05 -6.12 16.16
CA ARG A 51 -13.15 -5.50 17.14
C ARG A 51 -12.79 -4.06 16.79
N VAL A 52 -12.59 -3.77 15.51
CA VAL A 52 -12.25 -2.42 15.05
C VAL A 52 -13.49 -1.76 14.45
N SER A 53 -14.08 -0.86 15.24
CA SER A 53 -15.29 -0.12 14.86
C SER A 53 -15.12 0.61 13.52
N GLU A 54 -16.22 0.85 12.81
CA GLU A 54 -16.17 1.57 11.53
C GLU A 54 -15.60 2.99 11.68
N LYS A 55 -15.91 3.66 12.79
CA LYS A 55 -15.36 4.98 13.14
C LYS A 55 -13.83 4.93 13.20
N MET A 56 -13.27 3.93 13.89
CA MET A 56 -11.81 3.73 13.97
C MET A 56 -11.20 3.40 12.61
N ARG A 57 -11.84 2.54 11.82
CA ARG A 57 -11.40 2.21 10.46
C ARG A 57 -11.30 3.46 9.57
N LYS A 58 -12.31 4.34 9.63
CA LYS A 58 -12.30 5.63 8.91
C LYS A 58 -11.16 6.54 9.37
N GLN A 59 -10.88 6.58 10.68
CA GLN A 59 -9.76 7.36 11.22
C GLN A 59 -8.40 6.82 10.74
N ILE A 60 -8.20 5.50 10.74
CA ILE A 60 -6.97 4.87 10.25
C ILE A 60 -6.73 5.25 8.78
N ILE A 61 -7.75 5.12 7.92
CA ILE A 61 -7.64 5.49 6.50
C ILE A 61 -7.35 6.99 6.35
N ARG A 62 -8.04 7.84 7.11
CA ARG A 62 -7.83 9.29 7.07
C ARG A 62 -6.39 9.63 7.46
N HIS A 63 -5.88 9.08 8.56
CA HIS A 63 -4.51 9.30 9.01
C HIS A 63 -3.49 8.82 7.97
N PHE A 64 -3.70 7.63 7.40
CA PHE A 64 -2.84 7.09 6.36
C PHE A 64 -2.81 7.97 5.10
N ASN A 65 -3.96 8.51 4.69
CA ASN A 65 -4.07 9.39 3.53
C ASN A 65 -3.49 10.80 3.76
N LEU A 66 -3.34 11.23 5.02
CA LEU A 66 -2.71 12.51 5.36
C LEU A 66 -1.18 12.46 5.26
N MET A 67 -0.57 11.26 5.20
CA MET A 67 0.87 11.11 5.03
C MET A 67 1.25 11.44 3.59
N GLU A 68 2.15 12.40 3.42
CA GLU A 68 2.47 12.98 2.11
C GLU A 68 3.41 12.11 1.29
N SER A 69 4.34 11.42 1.97
CA SER A 69 5.40 10.66 1.29
C SER A 69 5.22 9.15 1.40
N VAL A 70 5.59 8.44 0.33
CA VAL A 70 5.65 6.96 0.34
C VAL A 70 6.59 6.45 1.43
N THR A 71 7.66 7.19 1.72
CA THR A 71 8.61 6.85 2.78
C THR A 71 7.95 6.93 4.16
N GLU A 72 7.17 7.97 4.43
CA GLU A 72 6.43 8.12 5.68
C GLU A 72 5.38 7.01 5.84
N GLN A 73 4.60 6.74 4.78
CA GLN A 73 3.65 5.63 4.78
C GLN A 73 4.34 4.28 5.03
N ASN A 74 5.51 4.03 4.41
CA ASN A 74 6.28 2.81 4.64
C ASN A 74 6.75 2.70 6.10
N ARG A 75 7.27 3.79 6.68
CA ARG A 75 7.69 3.83 8.09
C ARG A 75 6.53 3.53 9.03
N TYR A 76 5.39 4.18 8.80
CA TYR A 76 4.18 3.95 9.56
C TYR A 76 3.74 2.48 9.49
N LEU A 77 3.59 1.92 8.29
CA LEU A 77 3.18 0.53 8.12
C LEU A 77 4.18 -0.47 8.72
N CYS A 78 5.48 -0.23 8.55
CA CYS A 78 6.53 -1.06 9.15
C CYS A 78 6.47 -1.02 10.68
N GLY A 79 6.17 0.13 11.29
CA GLY A 79 6.00 0.25 12.75
C GLY A 79 4.82 -0.58 13.30
N LEU A 80 3.86 -0.93 12.45
CA LEU A 80 2.70 -1.77 12.78
C LEU A 80 2.91 -3.25 12.50
N ILE A 81 4.04 -3.63 11.88
CA ILE A 81 4.39 -5.01 11.55
C ILE A 81 5.48 -5.48 12.51
N SER A 82 5.23 -6.60 13.17
CA SER A 82 6.23 -7.29 14.00
C SER A 82 6.71 -8.55 13.31
N VAL A 83 8.02 -8.66 13.12
CA VAL A 83 8.68 -9.88 12.63
C VAL A 83 8.94 -10.80 13.83
N LEU A 84 8.44 -12.02 13.77
CA LEU A 84 8.53 -13.01 14.86
C LEU A 84 9.33 -14.22 14.38
N PRO A 85 10.29 -14.74 15.18
CA PRO A 85 10.94 -16.00 14.86
C PRO A 85 9.93 -17.15 14.91
N ILE A 86 10.10 -18.16 14.06
CA ILE A 86 9.23 -19.34 14.07
C ILE A 86 9.61 -20.22 15.26
N GLN A 87 8.70 -20.34 16.21
CA GLN A 87 8.91 -21.10 17.45
C GLN A 87 8.82 -22.62 17.27
N HIS A 88 8.01 -23.10 16.31
CA HIS A 88 7.85 -24.54 16.07
C HIS A 88 7.58 -24.80 14.59
N ARG A 89 8.30 -25.77 14.01
CA ARG A 89 8.06 -26.26 12.65
C ARG A 89 7.36 -27.63 12.71
N ARG A 90 6.42 -27.87 11.82
CA ARG A 90 5.80 -29.20 11.62
C ARG A 90 5.98 -29.59 10.15
N PRO A 91 7.21 -29.88 9.70
CA PRO A 91 7.45 -30.25 8.31
C PRO A 91 6.73 -31.58 8.03
N ARG A 92 5.92 -31.60 6.96
CA ARG A 92 5.28 -32.82 6.45
C ARG A 92 6.09 -33.49 5.34
N ASN A 93 7.00 -32.72 4.74
CA ASN A 93 7.89 -33.13 3.65
C ASN A 93 9.35 -33.02 4.12
N VAL A 94 10.25 -33.68 3.39
CA VAL A 94 11.70 -33.61 3.62
C VAL A 94 12.18 -32.15 3.44
N GLU A 95 13.11 -31.71 4.29
CA GLU A 95 13.51 -30.28 4.38
C GLU A 95 13.98 -29.69 3.05
N ALA A 96 14.63 -30.48 2.20
CA ALA A 96 15.15 -30.04 0.90
C ALA A 96 14.05 -29.61 -0.10
N GLU A 97 12.83 -30.12 0.05
CA GLU A 97 11.69 -29.82 -0.84
C GLU A 97 10.68 -28.86 -0.19
N ALA A 98 10.83 -28.62 1.11
CA ALA A 98 9.90 -27.79 1.86
C ALA A 98 10.25 -26.31 1.69
N ASN A 99 9.34 -25.54 1.07
CA ASN A 99 9.39 -24.07 1.06
C ASN A 99 9.07 -23.52 2.47
N LEU A 100 9.99 -23.72 3.40
CA LEU A 100 9.85 -23.32 4.80
C LEU A 100 9.93 -21.80 4.91
N ARG A 101 8.95 -21.23 5.60
CA ARG A 101 9.06 -19.83 6.04
C ARG A 101 10.14 -19.76 7.10
N GLU A 102 10.93 -18.70 7.08
CA GLU A 102 11.96 -18.45 8.10
C GLU A 102 11.41 -17.67 9.30
N VAL A 103 10.45 -16.78 9.04
CA VAL A 103 9.85 -15.89 10.04
C VAL A 103 8.33 -15.81 9.86
N SER A 104 7.65 -15.46 10.94
CA SER A 104 6.23 -15.14 10.97
C SER A 104 6.02 -13.63 11.14
N TYR A 105 4.82 -13.14 10.83
CA TYR A 105 4.46 -11.73 10.95
C TYR A 105 3.20 -11.54 11.76
N SER A 106 3.22 -10.56 12.65
CA SER A 106 2.04 -10.04 13.33
C SER A 106 1.74 -8.63 12.85
N TYR A 107 0.45 -8.34 12.67
CA TYR A 107 -0.04 -7.05 12.20
C TYR A 107 -0.84 -6.40 13.31
N ARG A 108 -0.57 -5.13 13.60
CA ARG A 108 -1.30 -4.32 14.58
C ARG A 108 -1.94 -3.12 13.91
N VAL A 109 -2.98 -2.58 14.52
CA VAL A 109 -3.53 -1.27 14.17
C VAL A 109 -3.68 -0.43 15.41
N ARG A 110 -3.41 0.87 15.28
CA ARG A 110 -3.63 1.83 16.34
C ARG A 110 -5.05 2.36 16.25
N CYS A 111 -5.80 2.18 17.33
CA CYS A 111 -7.17 2.62 17.46
C CYS A 111 -7.21 3.75 18.50
N ALA A 112 -7.67 4.93 18.09
CA ALA A 112 -7.90 6.04 19.01
C ALA A 112 -9.39 6.09 19.35
N GLY A 113 -9.76 5.70 20.57
CA GLY A 113 -11.14 5.70 21.06
C GLY A 113 -11.18 6.31 22.46
N ASP A 114 -12.17 7.15 22.73
CA ASP A 114 -12.46 7.69 24.08
C ASP A 114 -11.27 8.33 24.80
N GLY A 115 -10.37 8.96 24.03
CA GLY A 115 -9.16 9.60 24.55
C GLY A 115 -7.98 8.66 24.83
N VAL A 116 -8.14 7.36 24.57
CA VAL A 116 -7.09 6.34 24.76
C VAL A 116 -6.66 5.76 23.42
N ALA A 117 -5.34 5.66 23.21
CA ALA A 117 -4.77 4.95 22.08
C ALA A 117 -4.54 3.48 22.45
N THR A 118 -5.24 2.57 21.79
CA THR A 118 -5.06 1.11 21.94
C THR A 118 -4.43 0.51 20.69
N GLU A 119 -3.72 -0.61 20.84
CA GLU A 119 -3.20 -1.40 19.71
C GLU A 119 -3.93 -2.74 19.62
N GLU A 120 -4.56 -2.99 18.47
CA GLU A 120 -5.32 -4.21 18.21
C GLU A 120 -4.57 -5.10 17.21
N ILE A 121 -4.42 -6.39 17.56
CA ILE A 121 -3.80 -7.38 16.67
C ILE A 121 -4.82 -7.84 15.62
N VAL A 122 -4.49 -7.66 14.34
CA VAL A 122 -5.36 -7.97 13.22
C VAL A 122 -4.80 -9.09 12.34
N CYS A 123 -5.63 -9.64 11.44
CA CYS A 123 -5.14 -10.50 10.37
C CYS A 123 -4.59 -9.66 9.21
N GLY A 124 -3.76 -10.25 8.35
CA GLY A 124 -3.17 -9.54 7.21
C GLY A 124 -4.22 -8.96 6.26
N ASN A 125 -5.33 -9.67 6.01
CA ASN A 125 -6.40 -9.16 5.13
C ASN A 125 -7.13 -7.95 5.73
N ALA A 126 -7.39 -7.97 7.05
CA ALA A 126 -7.96 -6.81 7.74
C ALA A 126 -6.99 -5.63 7.71
N PHE A 127 -5.69 -5.87 7.94
CA PHE A 127 -4.66 -4.83 7.84
C PHE A 127 -4.61 -4.18 6.44
N LEU A 128 -4.69 -4.99 5.38
CA LEU A 128 -4.78 -4.51 3.99
C LEU A 128 -6.03 -3.64 3.77
N SER A 129 -7.19 -4.12 4.25
CA SER A 129 -8.47 -3.45 4.11
C SER A 129 -8.50 -2.11 4.86
N PHE A 130 -8.02 -2.09 6.11
CA PHE A 130 -8.04 -0.91 6.98
C PHE A 130 -7.11 0.20 6.48
N HIS A 131 -6.05 -0.12 5.75
CA HIS A 131 -5.15 0.88 5.17
C HIS A 131 -5.37 1.10 3.66
N ARG A 132 -6.33 0.40 3.04
CA ARG A 132 -6.58 0.41 1.58
C ARG A 132 -5.32 0.15 0.75
N ILE A 133 -4.47 -0.78 1.19
CA ILE A 133 -3.23 -1.15 0.50
C ILE A 133 -3.36 -2.53 -0.15
N GLN A 134 -2.53 -2.77 -1.16
CA GLN A 134 -2.47 -4.07 -1.85
C GLN A 134 -1.49 -5.03 -1.17
N ARG A 135 -1.70 -6.35 -1.37
CA ARG A 135 -0.84 -7.41 -0.81
C ARG A 135 0.64 -7.23 -1.15
N LYS A 136 0.95 -6.85 -2.41
CA LYS A 136 2.30 -6.58 -2.89
C LYS A 136 3.04 -5.54 -2.04
N LYS A 137 2.32 -4.55 -1.48
CA LYS A 137 2.90 -3.54 -0.60
C LYS A 137 3.42 -4.17 0.68
N ILE A 138 2.64 -5.04 1.33
CA ILE A 138 3.08 -5.74 2.54
C ILE A 138 4.28 -6.64 2.23
N GLU A 139 4.23 -7.41 1.16
CA GLU A 139 5.33 -8.31 0.75
C GLU A 139 6.64 -7.53 0.58
N TYR A 140 6.59 -6.36 -0.06
CA TYR A 140 7.74 -5.47 -0.18
C TYR A 140 8.28 -4.98 1.17
N LEU A 141 7.40 -4.48 2.04
CA LEU A 141 7.79 -3.98 3.38
C LEU A 141 8.41 -5.08 4.22
N VAL A 142 7.79 -6.25 4.20
CA VAL A 142 8.23 -7.45 4.94
C VAL A 142 9.59 -7.92 4.46
N SER A 143 9.82 -7.97 3.14
CA SER A 143 11.13 -8.32 2.58
C SER A 143 12.20 -7.31 3.01
N SER A 144 11.90 -6.01 3.02
CA SER A 144 12.83 -4.99 3.53
C SER A 144 13.14 -5.16 5.02
N LEU A 145 12.12 -5.44 5.84
CA LEU A 145 12.29 -5.66 7.28
C LEU A 145 13.13 -6.90 7.57
N LYS A 146 12.97 -7.98 6.80
CA LYS A 146 13.81 -9.18 6.90
C LYS A 146 15.28 -8.89 6.62
N THR A 147 15.56 -8.16 5.54
CA THR A 147 16.93 -7.98 5.05
C THR A 147 17.67 -6.88 5.79
N THR A 148 17.01 -5.75 6.08
CA THR A 148 17.66 -4.54 6.60
C THR A 148 17.20 -4.13 7.98
N GLY A 149 16.14 -4.75 8.52
CA GLY A 149 15.49 -4.34 9.77
C GLY A 149 14.78 -2.98 9.71
N ASN A 150 14.83 -2.30 8.56
CA ASN A 150 14.39 -0.92 8.42
C ASN A 150 13.29 -0.78 7.37
N ALA A 151 12.45 0.24 7.55
CA ALA A 151 11.43 0.60 6.58
C ALA A 151 12.09 1.05 5.27
N PRO A 152 11.64 0.54 4.12
CA PRO A 152 12.23 0.90 2.85
C PRO A 152 11.96 2.38 2.54
N LYS A 153 13.02 3.11 2.21
CA LYS A 153 12.89 4.47 1.67
C LYS A 153 12.33 4.39 0.26
N ASP A 154 11.60 5.43 -0.14
CA ASP A 154 11.18 5.55 -1.52
C ASP A 154 12.44 5.60 -2.41
N LYS A 155 12.55 4.61 -3.29
CA LYS A 155 13.50 4.67 -4.39
C LYS A 155 12.76 5.47 -5.44
N SER A 156 12.77 6.79 -5.32
CA SER A 156 12.44 7.62 -6.48
C SER A 156 13.26 7.04 -7.62
N ARG A 157 12.60 6.62 -8.71
CA ARG A 157 13.33 6.39 -9.95
C ARG A 157 13.94 7.75 -10.24
N SER A 158 15.21 7.94 -9.89
CA SER A 158 16.04 8.92 -10.55
C SER A 158 16.06 8.44 -11.99
N THR A 159 15.07 8.85 -12.79
CA THR A 159 15.25 8.91 -14.22
C THR A 159 16.41 9.87 -14.37
N LYS A 160 17.63 9.35 -14.48
CA LYS A 160 18.78 10.14 -14.91
C LYS A 160 18.39 10.60 -16.31
N CYS A 161 17.83 11.79 -16.42
CA CYS A 161 17.68 12.48 -17.69
C CYS A 161 19.09 12.86 -18.12
N THR A 162 19.81 11.91 -18.74
CA THR A 162 21.07 12.20 -19.40
C THR A 162 20.73 12.86 -20.72
N TYR A 163 20.44 14.16 -20.68
CA TYR A 163 20.48 14.98 -21.88
C TYR A 163 21.95 15.36 -22.10
N GLN A 164 22.70 14.50 -22.78
CA GLN A 164 23.98 14.89 -23.37
C GLN A 164 23.66 15.85 -24.52
N LYS A 165 23.97 17.14 -24.33
CA LYS A 165 24.08 18.08 -25.45
C LYS A 165 25.45 17.87 -26.09
N SER A 166 25.45 17.37 -27.32
CA SER A 166 26.55 17.47 -28.27
C SER A 166 26.52 18.83 -28.96
#